data_AF-A0AAW9IB55-F1
#
_entry.id   AF-A0AAW9IB55-F1
#
_cell.length_a   1.000
_cell.length_b   1.000
_cell.length_c   1.000
_cell.angle_alpha   90.00
_cell.angle_beta   90.00
_cell.angle_gamma   90.00
#
_symmetry.space_group_name_H-M   'P 1'
#
loop_
_entity.id
_entity.type
_entity.pdbx_description
1 polymer ?
#
loop_
_entity_poly.entity_id
_entity_poly.type
_entity_poly.pdbx_seq_one_letter_code
_entity_poly.pdbx_strand_id
1 'polypeptide(L)'
;VNIVEGDTVIISATPIPGNEKLVSKVITQLFQKGADVIYKSLAEIHVSGHACQEELKLMQSLVRPKFFIPIHGEYRHLKQHGELAISLGMPENNVLIPENGGVIEVNRSSIRKNGSVISGQIFVDGLGVGD
;
A
#
# COMPACT_ATOMS: atom_id res chain seq x y z
N VAL A 1 -15.97 4.62 -29.26
CA VAL A 1 -16.74 3.50 -28.69
C VAL A 1 -17.82 4.09 -27.80
N ASN A 2 -19.08 3.72 -28.00
CA ASN A 2 -20.21 4.19 -27.20
C ASN A 2 -20.78 3.00 -26.42
N ILE A 3 -21.25 3.24 -25.20
CA ILE A 3 -21.99 2.24 -24.41
C ILE A 3 -23.40 2.15 -24.94
N VAL A 4 -23.89 0.93 -25.15
CA VAL A 4 -25.26 0.63 -25.56
C VAL A 4 -25.95 -0.24 -24.50
N GLU A 5 -27.28 -0.26 -24.53
CA GLU A 5 -28.08 -1.07 -23.61
C GLU A 5 -27.74 -2.56 -23.77
N GLY A 6 -27.55 -3.24 -22.63
CA GLY A 6 -27.13 -4.65 -22.59
C GLY A 6 -25.62 -4.88 -22.59
N ASP A 7 -24.79 -3.84 -22.73
CA ASP A 7 -23.34 -3.97 -22.52
C ASP A 7 -23.05 -4.37 -21.07
N THR A 8 -22.13 -5.32 -20.86
CA THR A 8 -21.60 -5.64 -19.52
C THR A 8 -20.25 -4.99 -19.30
N VAL A 9 -20.13 -4.19 -18.25
CA VAL A 9 -18.88 -3.52 -17.87
C VAL A 9 -18.38 -4.09 -16.54
N ILE A 10 -17.18 -4.68 -16.56
CA ILE A 10 -16.55 -5.26 -15.38
C ILE A 10 -15.44 -4.34 -14.87
N ILE A 11 -15.63 -3.79 -13.67
CA ILE A 11 -14.62 -2.97 -12.99
C ILE A 11 -13.84 -3.88 -12.05
N SER A 12 -12.82 -4.56 -12.60
CA SER A 12 -11.95 -5.50 -11.89
C SER A 12 -10.88 -4.80 -11.02
N ALA A 13 -11.27 -3.77 -10.27
CA ALA A 13 -10.39 -2.95 -9.45
C ALA A 13 -11.08 -2.44 -8.18
N THR A 14 -10.27 -2.07 -7.18
CA THR A 14 -10.74 -1.32 -6.00
C THR A 14 -10.40 0.16 -6.18
N PRO A 15 -11.31 1.10 -5.83
CA PRO A 15 -10.94 2.51 -5.75
C PRO A 15 -9.76 2.71 -4.80
N ILE A 16 -8.71 3.36 -5.29
CA ILE A 16 -7.59 3.82 -4.45
C ILE A 16 -8.12 4.95 -3.54
N PRO A 17 -7.69 5.04 -2.27
CA PRO A 17 -8.07 6.12 -1.38
C PRO A 17 -7.95 7.50 -2.05
N GLY A 18 -9.04 8.27 -2.06
CA GLY A 18 -9.14 9.58 -2.72
C GLY A 18 -9.89 9.56 -4.07
N ASN A 19 -10.07 8.39 -4.70
CA ASN A 19 -10.74 8.26 -6.00
C ASN A 19 -12.19 7.76 -5.91
N GLU A 20 -12.73 7.52 -4.71
CA GLU A 20 -14.03 6.88 -4.49
C GLU A 20 -15.17 7.62 -5.19
N LYS A 21 -15.18 8.97 -5.10
CA LYS A 21 -16.21 9.81 -5.71
C LYS A 21 -16.18 9.75 -7.23
N LEU A 22 -14.99 9.77 -7.83
CA LEU A 22 -14.83 9.72 -9.28
C LEU A 22 -15.28 8.37 -9.83
N VAL A 23 -14.88 7.27 -9.17
CA VAL A 23 -15.30 5.92 -9.57
C VAL A 23 -16.82 5.76 -9.44
N SER A 24 -17.41 6.23 -8.34
CA SER A 24 -18.86 6.20 -8.12
C SER A 24 -19.63 6.98 -9.20
N LYS A 25 -19.10 8.12 -9.65
CA LYS A 25 -19.69 8.90 -10.75
C LYS A 25 -19.67 8.13 -12.06
N VAL A 26 -18.56 7.46 -12.38
CA VAL A 26 -18.45 6.63 -13.60
C VAL A 26 -19.45 5.47 -13.56
N ILE A 27 -19.53 4.76 -12.43
CA ILE A 27 -20.50 3.66 -12.25
C ILE A 27 -21.93 4.16 -12.48
N THR A 28 -22.29 5.29 -11.87
CA THR A 28 -23.62 5.91 -12.06
C THR A 28 -23.90 6.21 -13.55
N GLN A 29 -22.93 6.77 -14.26
CA GLN A 29 -23.08 7.10 -15.68
C GLN A 29 -23.21 5.86 -16.58
N LEU A 30 -22.55 4.76 -16.23
CA LEU A 30 -22.68 3.49 -16.94
C LEU A 30 -24.08 2.89 -16.77
N PHE A 31 -24.61 2.88 -15.54
CA PHE A 31 -25.98 2.46 -15.29
C PHE A 31 -27.01 3.34 -16.01
N GLN A 32 -26.82 4.67 -16.03
CA GLN A 32 -27.69 5.60 -16.77
C GLN A 32 -27.72 5.33 -18.28
N LYS A 33 -26.69 4.66 -18.82
CA LYS A 33 -26.60 4.28 -20.24
C LYS A 33 -27.16 2.87 -20.53
N GLY A 34 -27.73 2.19 -19.54
CA GLY A 34 -28.33 0.87 -19.69
C GLY A 34 -27.32 -0.29 -19.68
N ALA A 35 -26.10 -0.06 -19.19
CA ALA A 35 -25.10 -1.11 -19.03
C ALA A 35 -25.28 -1.87 -17.71
N ASP A 36 -24.99 -3.17 -17.74
CA ASP A 36 -24.85 -4.01 -16.56
C ASP A 36 -23.43 -3.86 -15.99
N VAL A 37 -23.31 -3.28 -14.81
CA VAL A 37 -22.00 -2.99 -14.20
C VAL A 37 -21.69 -3.94 -13.06
N ILE A 38 -20.63 -4.73 -13.21
CA ILE A 38 -20.10 -5.60 -12.15
C ILE A 38 -18.89 -4.92 -11.53
N TYR A 39 -18.93 -4.70 -10.22
CA TYR A 39 -17.85 -4.06 -9.46
C TYR A 39 -17.69 -4.70 -8.07
N LYS A 40 -16.60 -4.40 -7.37
CA LYS A 40 -16.15 -5.10 -6.16
C LYS A 40 -17.22 -5.34 -5.08
N SER A 41 -18.13 -4.39 -4.83
CA SER A 41 -19.15 -4.59 -3.78
C SER A 41 -20.25 -5.58 -4.18
N LEU A 42 -20.35 -5.93 -5.46
CA LEU A 42 -21.30 -6.89 -6.01
C LEU A 42 -20.67 -8.26 -6.30
N ALA A 43 -19.35 -8.35 -6.48
CA ALA A 43 -18.66 -9.60 -6.77
C ALA A 43 -17.17 -9.57 -6.36
N GLU A 44 -16.63 -10.73 -5.94
CA GLU A 44 -15.21 -10.94 -5.63
C GLU A 44 -14.35 -11.02 -6.91
N ILE A 45 -14.26 -9.93 -7.66
CA ILE A 45 -13.54 -9.87 -8.95
C ILE A 45 -12.14 -9.27 -8.85
N HIS A 46 -11.71 -8.87 -7.66
CA HIS A 46 -10.40 -8.23 -7.47
C HIS A 46 -9.78 -8.63 -6.13
N VAL A 47 -8.49 -8.95 -6.17
CA VAL A 47 -7.65 -9.23 -5.01
C VAL A 47 -6.58 -8.16 -4.86
N SER A 48 -6.12 -7.95 -3.63
CA SER A 48 -4.98 -7.07 -3.36
C SER A 48 -3.72 -7.65 -4.01
N GLY A 49 -2.88 -6.78 -4.59
CA GLY A 49 -1.51 -7.14 -4.99
C GLY A 49 -0.51 -7.15 -3.82
N HIS A 50 -0.94 -6.74 -2.62
CA HIS A 50 -0.13 -6.71 -1.41
C HIS A 50 -0.54 -7.80 -0.42
N ALA A 51 0.46 -8.40 0.21
CA ALA A 51 0.32 -9.41 1.25
C ALA A 51 -0.54 -8.93 2.42
N CYS A 52 -1.48 -9.78 2.85
CA CYS A 52 -2.20 -9.60 4.11
C CYS A 52 -1.38 -10.12 5.30
N GLN A 53 -1.92 -9.97 6.51
CA GLN A 53 -1.20 -10.25 7.76
C GLN A 53 -0.61 -11.67 7.80
N GLU A 54 -1.33 -12.69 7.33
CA GLU A 54 -0.85 -14.08 7.38
C GLU A 54 0.30 -14.34 6.39
N GLU A 55 0.25 -13.77 5.18
CA GLU A 55 1.37 -13.86 4.25
C GLU A 55 2.60 -13.10 4.77
N LEU A 56 2.41 -11.97 5.45
CA LEU A 56 3.49 -11.24 6.11
C LEU A 56 4.12 -12.07 7.24
N LYS A 57 3.30 -12.75 8.07
CA LYS A 57 3.79 -13.68 9.11
C LYS A 57 4.56 -14.85 8.51
N LEU A 58 4.06 -15.42 7.41
CA LEU A 58 4.72 -16.50 6.69
C LEU A 58 6.12 -16.07 6.24
N MET A 59 6.23 -14.90 5.59
CA MET A 59 7.51 -14.36 5.15
C MET A 59 8.50 -14.18 6.31
N GLN A 60 8.06 -13.60 7.42
CA GLN A 60 8.93 -13.40 8.59
C GLN A 60 9.35 -14.72 9.25
N SER A 61 8.45 -15.70 9.29
CA SER A 61 8.72 -17.03 9.87
C SER A 61 9.70 -17.85 9.03
N LEU A 62 9.69 -17.64 7.71
CA LEU A 62 10.63 -18.27 6.76
C LEU A 62 12.01 -17.62 6.81
N VAL A 63 12.06 -16.28 6.77
CA VAL A 63 13.32 -15.52 6.72
C VAL A 63 14.05 -15.52 8.08
N ARG A 64 13.29 -15.53 9.19
CA ARG A 64 13.80 -15.42 10.57
C ARG A 64 14.83 -14.28 10.72
N PRO A 65 14.43 -13.03 10.42
CA PRO A 65 15.37 -11.92 10.42
C PRO A 65 15.88 -11.60 11.83
N LYS A 66 17.16 -11.19 11.95
CA LYS A 66 17.73 -10.72 13.21
C LYS A 66 17.19 -9.34 13.62
N PHE A 67 16.98 -8.47 12.63
CA PHE A 67 16.44 -7.12 12.77
C PHE A 67 15.37 -6.89 11.70
N PHE A 68 14.39 -6.05 11.98
CA PHE A 68 13.28 -5.80 11.06
C PHE A 68 13.02 -4.30 10.88
N ILE A 69 12.84 -3.90 9.63
CA ILE A 69 12.49 -2.54 9.23
C ILE A 69 11.25 -2.65 8.35
N PRO A 70 10.05 -2.29 8.83
CA PRO A 70 8.87 -2.28 7.99
C PRO A 70 9.00 -1.16 6.94
N ILE A 71 8.64 -1.46 5.69
CA ILE A 71 8.68 -0.53 4.56
C ILE A 71 7.34 -0.54 3.81
N HIS A 72 7.16 0.43 2.91
CA HIS A 72 6.02 0.58 2.00
C HIS A 72 4.65 0.69 2.71
N GLY A 73 4.40 1.86 3.28
CA GLY A 73 3.10 2.24 3.80
C GLY A 73 3.17 3.53 4.62
N GLU A 74 2.02 4.14 4.89
CA GLU A 74 1.92 5.20 5.90
C GLU A 74 2.33 4.68 7.29
N TYR A 75 2.66 5.60 8.20
CA TYR A 75 3.14 5.27 9.54
C TYR A 75 2.29 4.21 10.28
N ARG A 76 0.94 4.28 10.17
CA ARG A 76 0.03 3.29 10.78
C ARG A 76 0.29 1.87 10.29
N HIS A 77 0.57 1.69 9.00
CA HIS A 77 0.88 0.39 8.41
C HIS A 77 2.24 -0.10 8.90
N LEU A 78 3.25 0.79 8.91
CA LEU A 78 4.60 0.45 9.36
C LEU A 78 4.59 0.03 10.84
N LYS A 79 3.85 0.76 11.68
CA LYS A 79 3.65 0.44 13.09
C LYS A 79 3.02 -0.94 13.28
N GLN A 80 1.89 -1.20 12.62
CA GLN A 80 1.23 -2.51 12.71
C GLN A 80 2.11 -3.65 12.19
N HIS A 81 2.90 -3.43 11.14
CA HIS A 81 3.83 -4.44 10.61
C HIS A 81 5.00 -4.69 11.57
N GLY A 82 5.49 -3.66 12.25
CA GLY A 82 6.46 -3.81 13.34
C GLY A 82 5.89 -4.58 14.53
N GLU A 83 4.69 -4.24 14.99
CA GLU A 83 3.97 -4.96 16.05
C GLU A 83 3.72 -6.43 15.67
N LEU A 84 3.45 -6.70 14.40
CA LEU A 84 3.32 -8.06 13.87
C LEU A 84 4.61 -8.86 14.07
N ALA A 85 5.77 -8.27 13.75
CA ALA A 85 7.06 -8.92 13.96
C ALA A 85 7.33 -9.22 15.44
N ILE A 86 7.00 -8.28 16.33
CA ILE A 86 7.11 -8.46 17.79
C ILE A 86 6.20 -9.60 18.26
N SER A 87 4.98 -9.68 17.74
CA SER A 87 4.03 -10.75 18.08
C SER A 87 4.51 -12.15 17.69
N LEU A 88 5.41 -12.25 16.70
CA LEU A 88 6.07 -13.49 16.28
C LEU A 88 7.33 -13.83 17.10
N GLY A 89 7.65 -13.02 18.12
CA GLY A 89 8.77 -13.25 19.03
C GLY A 89 10.02 -12.42 18.74
N MET A 90 9.96 -11.45 17.81
CA MET A 90 11.07 -10.51 17.63
C MET A 90 11.17 -9.55 18.84
N PRO A 91 12.37 -9.37 19.43
CA PRO A 91 12.58 -8.34 20.44
C PRO A 91 12.25 -6.94 19.91
N GLU A 92 11.54 -6.12 20.68
CA GLU A 92 11.13 -4.77 20.27
C GLU A 92 12.32 -3.89 19.86
N ASN A 93 13.45 -4.01 20.55
CA ASN A 93 14.69 -3.30 20.22
C ASN A 93 15.35 -3.72 18.89
N ASN A 94 14.87 -4.81 18.27
CA ASN A 94 15.32 -5.26 16.95
C ASN A 94 14.40 -4.78 15.81
N VAL A 95 13.28 -4.11 16.13
CA VAL A 95 12.37 -3.52 15.15
C VAL A 95 12.58 -2.02 15.10
N LEU A 96 12.79 -1.46 13.91
CA LEU A 96 13.01 -0.02 13.74
C LEU A 96 12.14 0.54 12.62
N ILE A 97 11.21 1.43 12.98
CA ILE A 97 10.34 2.12 12.02
C ILE A 97 11.13 3.27 11.35
N PRO A 98 11.33 3.23 10.02
CA PRO A 98 12.08 4.25 9.31
C PRO A 98 11.27 5.52 9.07
N GLU A 99 11.96 6.59 8.75
CA GLU A 99 11.41 7.85 8.21
C GLU A 99 12.18 8.18 6.93
N ASN A 100 11.54 8.87 5.98
CA ASN A 100 12.21 9.29 4.75
C ASN A 100 13.43 10.16 5.08
N GLY A 101 14.58 9.82 4.50
CA GLY A 101 15.87 10.48 4.78
C GLY A 101 16.53 10.07 6.08
N GLY A 102 15.90 9.26 6.93
CA GLY A 102 16.54 8.70 8.13
C GLY A 102 17.58 7.65 7.76
N VAL A 103 18.78 7.74 8.33
CA VAL A 103 19.85 6.76 8.13
C VAL A 103 19.75 5.69 9.20
N ILE A 104 19.74 4.42 8.80
CA ILE A 104 19.78 3.27 9.72
C ILE A 104 21.11 2.56 9.55
N GLU A 105 21.88 2.48 10.64
CA GLU A 105 23.09 1.70 10.69
C GLU A 105 22.79 0.30 11.21
N VAL A 106 23.22 -0.70 10.44
CA VAL A 106 23.08 -2.12 10.78
C VAL A 106 24.45 -2.78 10.73
N ASN A 107 24.77 -3.52 11.78
CA ASN A 107 25.94 -4.42 11.79
C ASN A 107 25.51 -5.80 12.31
N ARG A 108 26.48 -6.71 12.51
CA ARG A 108 26.18 -8.08 12.96
C ARG A 108 25.46 -8.14 14.30
N SER A 109 25.59 -7.15 15.18
CA SER A 109 25.11 -7.18 16.57
C SER A 109 24.10 -6.08 16.92
N SER A 110 23.97 -5.02 16.13
CA SER A 110 23.08 -3.90 16.45
C SER A 110 22.41 -3.30 15.22
N ILE A 111 21.24 -2.71 15.46
CA ILE A 111 20.51 -1.82 14.56
C ILE A 111 20.25 -0.50 15.29
N ARG A 112 20.49 0.65 14.65
CA ARG A 112 20.16 1.97 15.23
C ARG A 112 19.94 3.05 14.17
N LYS A 113 19.20 4.10 14.52
CA LYS A 113 19.15 5.35 13.74
C LYS A 113 20.51 6.05 13.88
N ASN A 114 21.09 6.53 12.77
CA ASN A 114 22.39 7.20 12.73
C ASN A 114 22.39 8.42 11.79
N GLY A 115 21.64 9.45 12.19
CA GLY A 115 21.55 10.72 11.44
C GLY A 115 20.51 10.69 10.32
N SER A 116 20.63 11.65 9.41
CA SER A 116 19.73 11.84 8.28
C SER A 116 20.47 12.38 7.05
N VAL A 117 19.84 12.21 5.89
CA VAL A 117 20.25 12.80 4.62
C VAL A 117 19.15 13.70 4.09
N ILE A 118 19.51 14.62 3.18
CA ILE A 118 18.53 15.47 2.50
C ILE A 118 17.57 14.57 1.72
N SER A 119 16.28 14.71 2.01
CA SER A 119 15.21 14.01 1.32
C SER A 119 13.96 14.90 1.29
N GLY A 120 13.06 14.63 0.35
CA GLY A 120 11.85 15.42 0.17
C GLY A 120 11.10 15.00 -1.08
N GLN A 121 10.06 15.75 -1.38
CA GLN A 121 9.27 15.59 -2.59
C GLN A 121 9.60 16.73 -3.55
N ILE A 122 9.75 16.41 -4.83
CA ILE A 122 9.81 17.38 -5.92
C ILE A 122 8.54 17.15 -6.74
N PHE A 123 7.72 18.19 -6.88
CA PHE A 123 6.50 18.11 -7.67
C PHE A 123 6.80 18.39 -9.13
N VAL A 124 5.99 17.78 -10.01
CA VAL A 124 6.07 17.95 -11.46
C VAL A 124 4.71 18.44 -11.95
N ASP A 125 4.70 19.56 -12.64
CA ASP A 125 3.49 20.13 -13.25
C ASP A 125 3.77 20.54 -14.71
N GLY A 126 3.17 19.82 -15.65
CA GLY A 126 3.44 20.00 -17.08
C GLY A 126 4.90 19.74 -17.45
N LEU A 127 5.61 20.80 -17.86
CA LEU A 127 7.05 20.77 -18.16
C LEU A 127 7.92 21.25 -16.99
N GLY A 128 7.30 21.79 -15.94
CA GLY A 128 7.95 22.29 -14.74
C GLY A 128 8.37 21.16 -13.80
N VAL A 129 9.55 21.30 -13.21
CA VAL A 129 10.11 20.38 -12.21
C VAL A 129 10.68 21.19 -11.06
N GLY A 130 9.94 21.29 -9.96
CA GLY A 130 10.37 21.98 -8.75
C GLY A 130 10.51 23.51 -8.88
N ASP A 131 9.96 24.10 -9.94
CA ASP A 131 9.91 25.54 -10.24
C ASP A 131 8.68 26.27 -9.66
#